data_AF-A0A345CUG6-F1
#
_entry.id   AF-A0A345CUG6-F1
#
_cell.length_a   1.000
_cell.length_b   1.000
_cell.length_c   1.000
_cell.angle_alpha   90.00
_cell.angle_beta   90.00
_cell.angle_gamma   90.00
#
_symmetry.space_group_name_H-M   'P 1'
#
loop_
_entity.id
_entity.type
_entity.pdbx_description
1 polymer ?
#
loop_
_entity_poly.entity_id
_entity_poly.type
_entity_poly.pdbx_seq_one_letter_code
_entity_poly.pdbx_strand_id
1 'polypeptide(L)'
;MTTWRDKGKVFRGTNVERMATGRAPVGYDGNAVNLHHMLQTQNGPIAEMSQTFHKTNHGIIHINPNTIPSGIDRAAFDAWRKQYWISRAGGFL
;
A
#
# COMPACT_ATOMS: atom_id res chain seq x y z
N MET A 1 6.43 -15.22 -8.58
CA MET A 1 5.56 -14.53 -9.57
C MET A 1 4.23 -14.19 -8.92
N THR A 2 3.65 -13.05 -9.28
CA THR A 2 2.36 -12.54 -8.85
C THR A 2 1.38 -12.48 -10.02
N THR A 3 0.09 -12.39 -9.72
CA THR A 3 -0.99 -12.26 -10.70
C THR A 3 -1.85 -11.05 -10.33
N TRP A 4 -2.25 -10.24 -11.32
CA TRP A 4 -3.17 -9.12 -11.10
C TRP A 4 -4.11 -8.90 -12.29
N ARG A 5 -5.21 -8.19 -12.05
CA ARG A 5 -6.15 -7.77 -13.08
C ARG A 5 -5.99 -6.29 -13.40
N ASP A 6 -5.99 -5.96 -14.68
CA ASP A 6 -6.06 -4.58 -15.17
C ASP A 6 -6.97 -4.50 -16.39
N LYS A 7 -7.96 -3.60 -16.36
CA LYS A 7 -8.94 -3.40 -17.44
C LYS A 7 -9.53 -4.73 -17.99
N GLY A 8 -9.87 -5.64 -17.09
CA GLY A 8 -10.45 -6.96 -17.42
C GLY A 8 -9.45 -8.04 -17.85
N LYS A 9 -8.18 -7.71 -18.08
CA LYS A 9 -7.12 -8.67 -18.45
C LYS A 9 -6.37 -9.16 -17.22
N VAL A 10 -5.90 -10.41 -17.26
CA VAL A 10 -5.07 -11.03 -16.23
C VAL A 10 -3.61 -10.97 -16.67
N PHE A 11 -2.74 -10.48 -15.79
CA PHE A 11 -1.30 -10.38 -15.98
C PHE A 11 -0.58 -11.24 -14.95
N ARG A 12 0.58 -11.76 -15.33
CA ARG A 12 1.47 -12.52 -14.45
C ARG A 12 2.89 -11.97 -14.59
N GLY A 13 3.58 -11.77 -13.47
CA GLY A 13 4.92 -11.16 -13.46
C GLY A 13 5.58 -11.16 -12.09
N THR A 14 6.68 -10.44 -11.94
CA THR A 14 7.39 -10.18 -10.68
C THR A 14 6.66 -9.14 -9.82
N ASN A 15 7.15 -8.90 -8.60
CA ASN A 15 6.67 -7.78 -7.78
C ASN A 15 7.07 -6.43 -8.38
N VAL A 16 8.24 -6.34 -9.01
CA VAL A 16 8.71 -5.10 -9.66
C VAL A 16 7.78 -4.72 -10.82
N GLU A 17 7.43 -5.67 -11.68
CA GLU A 17 6.49 -5.44 -12.79
C GLU A 17 5.08 -5.07 -12.28
N ARG A 18 4.61 -5.72 -11.21
CA ARG A 18 3.34 -5.36 -10.56
C ARG A 18 3.37 -3.91 -10.05
N MET A 19 4.44 -3.51 -9.36
CA MET A 19 4.65 -2.16 -8.84
C MET A 19 4.74 -1.11 -9.95
N ALA A 20 5.38 -1.42 -11.07
CA ALA A 20 5.45 -0.54 -12.24
C ALA A 20 4.07 -0.19 -12.83
N THR A 21 3.02 -0.96 -12.50
CA THR A 21 1.62 -0.64 -12.84
C THR A 21 0.85 0.12 -11.75
N GLY A 22 1.54 0.63 -10.72
CA GLY A 22 0.97 1.37 -9.59
C GLY A 22 0.27 0.50 -8.54
N ARG A 23 0.55 -0.80 -8.51
CA ARG A 23 -0.03 -1.75 -7.56
C ARG A 23 0.98 -2.13 -6.50
N ALA A 24 0.51 -2.27 -5.25
CA ALA A 24 1.36 -2.80 -4.19
C ALA A 24 1.92 -4.19 -4.56
N PRO A 25 3.18 -4.48 -4.18
CA PRO A 25 3.74 -5.82 -4.33
C PRO A 25 2.97 -6.80 -3.43
N VAL A 26 3.10 -8.09 -3.74
CA VAL A 26 2.64 -9.17 -2.85
C VAL A 26 3.72 -9.40 -1.79
N GLY A 27 3.34 -9.24 -0.52
CA GLY A 27 4.18 -9.46 0.65
C GLY A 27 4.38 -10.93 0.96
N TYR A 28 5.21 -11.20 1.98
CA TYR A 28 5.54 -12.57 2.42
C TYR A 28 4.33 -13.34 2.94
N ASP A 29 3.26 -12.65 3.32
CA ASP A 29 2.00 -13.23 3.79
C ASP A 29 1.02 -13.54 2.64
N GLY A 30 1.46 -13.41 1.39
CA GLY A 30 0.63 -13.66 0.21
C GLY A 30 -0.36 -12.55 -0.13
N ASN A 31 -0.40 -11.46 0.65
CA ASN A 31 -1.31 -10.34 0.47
C ASN A 31 -0.60 -9.11 -0.10
N ALA A 32 -1.36 -8.12 -0.55
CA ALA A 32 -0.78 -6.84 -0.95
C ALA A 32 -0.11 -6.14 0.25
N VAL A 33 1.12 -5.66 0.08
CA VAL A 33 1.79 -4.80 1.07
C VAL A 33 0.95 -3.55 1.31
N ASN A 34 0.80 -3.18 2.58
CA ASN A 34 0.05 -2.01 3.01
C ASN A 34 1.02 -0.84 3.23
N LEU A 35 0.54 0.38 2.93
CA LEU A 35 1.19 1.63 3.31
C LEU A 35 0.43 2.19 4.52
N HIS A 36 1.07 2.15 5.67
CA HIS A 36 0.49 2.60 6.93
C HIS A 36 0.95 4.03 7.26
N HIS A 37 0.02 4.88 7.68
CA HIS A 37 0.33 6.24 8.15
C HIS A 37 0.68 6.21 9.62
N MET A 38 1.95 6.45 9.95
CA MET A 38 2.44 6.38 11.33
C MET A 38 1.81 7.43 12.25
N LEU A 39 1.53 8.62 11.72
CA LEU A 39 0.92 9.74 12.46
C LEU A 39 -0.55 9.98 12.09
N GLN A 40 -1.12 9.14 11.22
CA GLN A 40 -2.49 9.27 10.70
C GLN A 40 -2.85 10.68 10.15
N THR A 41 -1.85 11.37 9.60
CA THR A 41 -1.98 12.65 8.89
C THR A 41 -1.61 12.48 7.42
N GLN A 42 -2.22 13.28 6.54
CA GLN A 42 -2.02 13.22 5.09
C GLN A 42 -0.54 13.19 4.64
N ASN A 43 0.31 14.01 5.26
CA ASN A 43 1.72 14.18 4.88
C ASN A 43 2.69 13.54 5.88
N GLY A 44 2.19 12.67 6.76
CA GLY A 44 3.00 12.00 7.78
C GLY A 44 3.88 10.88 7.20
N PRO A 45 4.84 10.37 7.99
CA PRO A 45 5.66 9.23 7.60
C PRO A 45 4.82 7.99 7.27
N ILE A 46 5.27 7.25 6.25
CA ILE A 46 4.63 6.01 5.77
C ILE A 46 5.55 4.81 6.06
N ALA A 47 4.96 3.72 6.56
CA ALA A 47 5.63 2.43 6.69
C ALA A 47 5.02 1.40 5.74
N GLU A 48 5.86 0.69 5.00
CA GLU A 48 5.48 -0.52 4.28
C GLU A 48 5.37 -1.69 5.26
N MET A 49 4.25 -2.42 5.25
CA MET A 49 4.07 -3.60 6.12
C MET A 49 3.17 -4.66 5.49
N SER A 50 3.26 -5.90 5.99
CA SER A 50 2.35 -6.97 5.56
C SER A 50 0.91 -6.65 5.94
N GLN A 51 -0.05 -7.14 5.15
CA GLN A 51 -1.46 -6.95 5.46
C GLN A 51 -1.83 -7.62 6.78
N THR A 52 -1.27 -8.81 7.02
CA THR A 52 -1.50 -9.57 8.25
C THR A 52 -1.04 -8.80 9.47
N PHE A 53 0.17 -8.22 9.45
CA PHE A 53 0.65 -7.39 10.56
C PHE A 53 -0.26 -6.17 10.77
N HIS A 54 -0.60 -5.46 9.70
CA HIS A 54 -1.45 -4.26 9.75
C HIS A 54 -2.82 -4.56 10.38
N LYS A 55 -3.44 -5.68 10.00
CA LYS A 55 -4.75 -6.09 10.52
C LYS A 55 -4.69 -6.57 11.96
N THR A 56 -3.77 -7.48 12.28
CA THR A 56 -3.68 -8.09 13.60
C THR A 56 -3.30 -7.07 14.68
N ASN A 57 -2.47 -6.08 14.33
CA ASN A 57 -2.01 -5.05 15.27
C ASN A 57 -2.75 -3.72 15.12
N HIS A 58 -3.90 -3.69 14.45
CA HIS A 58 -4.61 -2.45 14.11
C HIS A 58 -4.79 -1.50 15.31
N GLY A 59 -5.21 -2.01 16.47
CA GLY A 59 -5.44 -1.18 17.66
C GLY A 59 -4.16 -0.65 18.33
N ILE A 60 -3.00 -1.20 18.00
CA ILE A 60 -1.70 -0.80 18.55
C ILE A 60 -1.06 0.28 17.66
N ILE A 61 -1.17 0.12 16.33
CA ILE A 61 -0.45 0.96 15.36
C ILE A 61 -1.24 2.20 14.91
N HIS A 62 -2.56 2.23 15.12
CA HIS A 62 -3.38 3.40 14.82
C HIS A 62 -3.56 4.26 16.08
N ILE A 63 -2.85 5.39 16.12
CA ILE A 63 -2.77 6.24 17.31
C ILE A 63 -4.07 6.99 17.65
N ASN A 64 -4.92 7.25 16.66
CA ASN A 64 -6.22 7.89 16.84
C ASN A 64 -7.32 6.85 16.91
N PRO A 65 -8.26 6.99 17.86
CA PRO A 65 -9.47 6.17 17.88
C PRO A 65 -10.38 6.51 16.71
N ASN A 66 -11.29 5.57 16.37
CA ASN A 66 -12.27 5.73 15.30
C ASN A 66 -13.28 6.87 15.53
N THR A 67 -13.29 7.48 16.71
CA THR A 67 -14.10 8.66 17.04
C THR A 67 -13.51 9.97 16.50
N ILE A 68 -12.24 9.95 16.08
CA ILE A 68 -11.59 11.10 15.44
C ILE A 68 -11.70 10.93 13.91
N PRO A 69 -12.23 11.93 13.17
CA PRO A 69 -12.27 11.89 11.72
C PRO A 69 -10.87 11.68 11.10
N SER A 70 -10.83 10.96 9.99
CA SER A 70 -9.59 10.68 9.25
C SER A 70 -8.92 11.99 8.80
N GLY A 71 -7.70 12.26 9.28
CA GLY A 71 -6.85 13.36 8.79
C GLY A 71 -6.19 13.10 7.43
N ILE A 72 -6.77 12.19 6.64
CA ILE A 72 -6.25 11.67 5.38
C ILE A 72 -7.34 11.82 4.33
N ASP A 73 -7.04 12.54 3.26
CA ASP A 73 -7.83 12.54 2.04
C ASP A 73 -7.57 11.22 1.30
N ARG A 74 -8.59 10.36 1.29
CA ARG A 74 -8.48 9.01 0.71
C ARG A 74 -8.29 9.04 -0.80
N ALA A 75 -8.90 9.98 -1.51
CA ALA A 75 -8.76 10.07 -2.96
C ALA A 75 -7.36 10.56 -3.34
N ALA A 76 -6.86 11.59 -2.65
CA ALA A 76 -5.50 12.08 -2.82
C ALA A 76 -4.46 11.01 -2.46
N PHE A 77 -4.66 10.30 -1.34
CA PHE A 77 -3.78 9.20 -0.94
C PHE A 77 -3.79 8.05 -1.94
N ASP A 78 -4.94 7.70 -2.51
CA ASP A 78 -5.02 6.64 -3.53
C ASP A 78 -4.28 7.02 -4.82
N ALA A 79 -4.33 8.29 -5.23
CA ALA A 79 -3.52 8.78 -6.34
C ALA A 79 -2.02 8.72 -6.02
N TRP A 80 -1.63 9.21 -4.84
CA TRP A 80 -0.24 9.19 -4.37
C TRP A 80 0.31 7.77 -4.24
N ARG A 81 -0.46 6.83 -3.65
CA ARG A 81 -0.08 5.43 -3.47
C ARG A 81 0.28 4.74 -4.78
N LYS A 82 -0.44 5.03 -5.86
CA LYS A 82 -0.11 4.49 -7.19
C LYS A 82 1.25 4.98 -7.66
N GLN A 83 1.50 6.29 -7.55
CA GLN A 83 2.78 6.90 -7.92
C GLN A 83 3.93 6.41 -7.04
N TYR A 84 3.68 6.23 -5.75
CA TYR A 84 4.63 5.66 -4.80
C TYR A 84 5.13 4.29 -5.28
N TRP A 85 4.23 3.37 -5.63
CA TRP A 85 4.64 2.04 -6.09
C TRP A 85 5.36 2.08 -7.44
N ILE A 86 4.94 2.93 -8.38
CA ILE A 86 5.66 3.13 -9.66
C ILE A 86 7.09 3.61 -9.39
N SER A 87 7.26 4.62 -8.54
CA SER A 87 8.57 5.14 -8.15
C SER A 87 9.40 4.08 -7.42
N ARG A 88 8.78 3.30 -6.52
CA ARG A 88 9.44 2.22 -5.79
C ARG A 88 9.99 1.15 -6.72
N ALA A 89 9.25 0.80 -7.79
CA ALA A 89 9.71 -0.14 -8.82
C ALA A 89 11.00 0.34 -9.52
N GLY A 90 11.10 1.64 -9.80
CA GLY A 90 12.27 2.24 -10.45
C GLY A 90 13.57 2.13 -9.64
N GLY A 91 13.51 1.87 -8.33
CA GLY A 91 14.70 1.60 -7.52
C GLY A 91 15.27 0.19 -7.66
N PHE A 92 14.62 -0.68 -8.44
CA PHE A 92 15.02 -2.07 -8.68
C PHE A 92 15.30 -2.38 -10.16
N LEU A 93 15.22 -1.36 -11.03
CA LEU A 93 15.51 -1.42 -12.46
C LEU A 93 16.85 -0.72 -12.73
#